data_AF-A0A524M846-F1
#
_entry.id   AF-A0A524M846-F1
#
_cell.length_a   1.000
_cell.length_b   1.000
_cell.length_c   1.000
_cell.angle_alpha   90.00
_cell.angle_beta   90.00
_cell.angle_gamma   90.00
#
_symmetry.space_group_name_H-M   'P 1'
#
loop_
_entity.id
_entity.type
_entity.pdbx_description
1 polymer ?
#
loop_
_entity_poly.entity_id
_entity_poly.type
_entity_poly.pdbx_seq_one_letter_code
_entity_poly.pdbx_strand_id
1 'polypeptide(L)'
;MSDKEIERIITEYLRRTARLLPNNFETEDLLEEIKAHIYEGLKYKQQIRPSESSTILVHEVLNELGTPEEIAEEYGKERAQAEDPEKDNDRFQYYLVRLVAAFVVAILAAWVVSTITEGAVDFYFAVIVLVAFAIIEWFVRAKQSGESRL
;
A
#
# COMPACT_ATOMS: atom_id res chain seq x y z
N MET A 1 19.00 -21.32 -36.30
CA MET A 1 19.49 -21.85 -35.01
C MET A 1 19.33 -20.85 -33.85
N SER A 2 18.72 -19.67 -34.04
CA SER A 2 18.64 -18.62 -33.01
C SER A 2 17.56 -18.80 -31.96
N ASP A 3 16.35 -19.22 -32.33
CA ASP A 3 15.17 -18.98 -31.47
C ASP A 3 15.14 -19.86 -30.22
N LYS A 4 15.55 -21.13 -30.35
CA LYS A 4 15.71 -22.04 -29.21
C LYS A 4 16.79 -21.58 -28.23
N GLU A 5 17.82 -20.91 -28.73
CA GLU A 5 18.92 -20.42 -27.90
C GLU A 5 18.49 -19.15 -27.14
N ILE A 6 17.76 -18.26 -27.80
CA ILE A 6 17.13 -17.08 -27.17
C ILE A 6 16.17 -17.51 -26.07
N GLU A 7 15.26 -18.44 -26.37
CA GLU A 7 14.29 -18.94 -25.40
C GLU A 7 14.98 -19.55 -24.17
N ARG A 8 16.09 -20.28 -24.39
CA ARG A 8 16.92 -20.80 -23.30
C ARG A 8 17.53 -19.68 -22.45
N ILE A 9 18.06 -18.62 -23.07
CA ILE A 9 18.65 -17.48 -22.36
C ILE A 9 17.59 -16.77 -21.51
N ILE A 10 16.43 -16.47 -22.08
CA ILE A 10 15.32 -15.81 -21.39
C ILE A 10 14.82 -16.67 -20.23
N THR A 11 14.64 -17.98 -20.46
CA THR A 11 14.17 -18.91 -19.42
C THR A 11 15.16 -19.01 -18.27
N GLU A 12 16.45 -19.08 -18.55
CA GLU A 12 17.50 -19.12 -17.53
C GLU A 12 17.52 -17.82 -16.70
N TYR A 13 17.34 -16.67 -17.35
CA TYR A 13 17.23 -15.38 -16.69
C TYR A 13 16.03 -15.34 -15.73
N LEU A 14 14.82 -15.62 -16.23
CA LEU A 14 13.60 -15.65 -15.42
C LEU A 14 13.70 -16.63 -14.26
N ARG A 15 14.32 -17.79 -14.48
CA ARG A 15 14.53 -18.80 -13.43
C ARG A 15 15.44 -18.31 -12.32
N ARG A 16 16.46 -17.51 -12.65
CA ARG A 16 17.35 -16.90 -11.64
C ARG A 16 16.60 -15.84 -10.85
N THR A 17 15.86 -14.97 -11.52
CA THR A 17 15.02 -13.94 -10.87
C THR A 17 13.99 -14.59 -9.93
N ALA A 18 13.27 -15.62 -10.40
CA ALA A 18 12.27 -16.34 -9.63
C ALA A 18 12.83 -17.01 -8.36
N ARG A 19 14.12 -17.39 -8.35
CA ARG A 19 14.77 -17.99 -7.16
C ARG A 19 15.08 -16.98 -6.07
N LEU A 20 15.20 -15.71 -6.43
CA LEU A 20 15.52 -14.62 -5.50
C LEU A 20 14.25 -13.97 -4.92
N LEU A 21 13.12 -14.17 -5.58
CA LEU A 21 11.82 -13.62 -5.19
C LEU A 21 11.00 -14.61 -4.34
N PRO A 22 10.11 -14.12 -3.46
CA PRO A 22 9.21 -14.97 -2.69
C PRO A 22 8.20 -15.68 -3.59
N ASN A 23 7.89 -16.94 -3.30
CA ASN A 23 6.95 -17.71 -4.13
C ASN A 23 5.49 -17.33 -3.83
N ASN A 24 5.00 -16.27 -4.47
CA ASN A 24 3.65 -15.73 -4.33
C ASN A 24 3.07 -15.25 -5.68
N PHE A 25 1.76 -14.98 -5.70
CA PHE A 25 1.04 -14.56 -6.91
C PHE A 25 1.61 -13.28 -7.55
N GLU A 26 1.98 -12.28 -6.75
CA GLU A 26 2.57 -11.04 -7.26
C GLU A 26 3.93 -11.26 -7.95
N THR A 27 4.70 -12.25 -7.48
CA THR A 27 5.97 -12.63 -8.11
C THR A 27 5.73 -13.34 -9.44
N GLU A 28 4.67 -14.13 -9.56
CA GLU A 28 4.28 -14.74 -10.84
C GLU A 28 3.92 -13.65 -11.86
N ASP A 29 3.10 -12.67 -11.46
CA ASP A 29 2.72 -11.53 -12.30
C ASP A 29 3.95 -10.72 -12.75
N LEU A 30 4.86 -10.41 -11.83
CA LEU A 30 6.11 -9.69 -12.15
C LEU A 30 6.98 -10.47 -13.16
N LEU A 31 7.11 -11.79 -12.99
CA LEU A 31 7.89 -12.61 -13.91
C LEU A 31 7.25 -12.68 -15.31
N GLU A 32 5.91 -12.68 -15.39
CA GLU A 32 5.19 -12.58 -16.66
C GLU A 32 5.40 -11.22 -17.34
N GLU A 33 5.36 -10.12 -16.57
CA GLU A 33 5.64 -8.77 -17.07
C GLU A 33 7.08 -8.65 -17.59
N ILE A 34 8.06 -9.12 -16.82
CA ILE A 34 9.47 -9.15 -17.25
C ILE A 34 9.61 -9.95 -18.53
N LYS A 35 8.98 -11.13 -18.61
CA LYS A 35 9.02 -11.97 -19.81
C LYS A 35 8.45 -11.23 -21.02
N ALA A 36 7.30 -10.58 -20.88
CA ALA A 36 6.68 -9.80 -21.94
C ALA A 36 7.61 -8.67 -22.40
N HIS A 37 8.17 -7.92 -21.45
CA HIS A 37 9.09 -6.81 -21.73
C HIS A 37 10.32 -7.27 -22.52
N ILE A 38 10.91 -8.41 -22.16
CA ILE A 38 12.06 -8.97 -22.88
C ILE A 38 11.70 -9.30 -24.34
N TYR A 39 10.55 -9.94 -24.58
CA TYR A 39 10.12 -10.28 -25.94
C TYR A 39 9.77 -9.04 -26.77
N GLU A 40 9.11 -8.05 -26.17
CA GLU A 40 8.78 -6.78 -26.84
C GLU A 40 10.04 -5.98 -27.18
N GLY A 41 10.97 -5.84 -26.23
CA GLY A 41 12.25 -5.17 -26.43
C GLY A 41 13.10 -5.87 -27.50
N LEU A 42 13.16 -7.19 -27.48
CA LEU A 42 13.87 -7.98 -28.49
C LEU A 42 13.25 -7.77 -29.88
N LYS A 43 11.92 -7.86 -30.00
CA LYS A 43 11.20 -7.65 -31.25
C LYS A 43 11.44 -6.24 -31.81
N TYR A 44 11.42 -5.23 -30.95
CA TYR A 44 11.70 -3.85 -31.33
C TYR A 44 13.14 -3.69 -31.84
N LYS A 45 14.14 -4.20 -31.13
CA LYS A 45 15.54 -4.12 -31.57
C LYS A 45 15.78 -4.90 -32.87
N GLN A 46 15.14 -6.05 -33.06
CA GLN A 46 15.19 -6.81 -34.31
C GLN A 46 14.60 -6.04 -35.51
N GLN A 47 13.56 -5.23 -35.29
CA GLN A 47 12.99 -4.38 -36.36
C GLN A 47 13.95 -3.28 -36.79
N ILE A 48 14.68 -2.67 -35.83
CA ILE A 48 15.59 -1.55 -36.10
C ILE A 48 16.93 -2.05 -36.64
N ARG A 49 17.41 -3.19 -36.14
CA ARG A 49 18.73 -3.77 -36.48
C ARG A 49 18.59 -5.22 -36.94
N PRO A 50 17.94 -5.49 -38.09
CA PRO A 50 17.66 -6.85 -38.55
C PRO A 50 18.91 -7.65 -38.97
N SER A 51 20.03 -6.96 -39.21
CA SER A 51 21.32 -7.60 -39.55
C SER A 51 22.13 -8.04 -38.33
N GLU A 52 21.76 -7.62 -37.12
CA GLU A 52 22.44 -8.05 -35.90
C GLU A 52 21.95 -9.42 -35.43
N SER A 53 22.83 -10.15 -34.75
CA SER A 53 22.46 -11.44 -34.17
C SER A 53 21.44 -11.25 -33.06
N SER A 54 20.31 -11.97 -33.15
CA SER A 54 19.29 -11.97 -32.11
C SER A 54 19.83 -12.35 -30.72
N THR A 55 20.92 -13.11 -30.65
CA THR A 55 21.60 -13.45 -29.39
C THR A 55 22.28 -12.22 -28.77
N ILE A 56 22.86 -11.33 -29.58
CA ILE A 56 23.44 -10.07 -29.10
C ILE A 56 22.32 -9.15 -28.61
N LEU A 57 21.24 -9.05 -29.40
CA LEU A 57 20.10 -8.20 -29.07
C LEU A 57 19.41 -8.62 -27.77
N VAL A 58 19.24 -9.93 -27.52
CA VAL A 58 18.63 -10.39 -26.25
C VAL A 58 19.54 -10.08 -25.06
N HIS A 59 20.86 -10.21 -25.19
CA HIS A 59 21.78 -9.81 -24.11
C HIS A 59 21.74 -8.31 -23.85
N GLU A 60 21.56 -7.49 -24.89
CA GLU A 60 21.38 -6.04 -24.74
C GLU A 60 20.10 -5.72 -23.97
N VAL A 61 18.97 -6.35 -24.33
CA VAL A 61 17.69 -6.19 -23.61
C VAL A 61 17.81 -6.63 -22.15
N LEU A 62 18.46 -7.76 -21.89
CA LEU A 62 18.66 -8.24 -20.52
C LEU A 62 19.57 -7.30 -19.71
N ASN A 63 20.61 -6.74 -20.32
CA ASN A 63 21.46 -5.76 -19.64
C ASN A 63 20.73 -4.45 -19.36
N GLU A 64 19.81 -4.03 -20.23
CA GLU A 64 18.95 -2.85 -20.01
C GLU A 64 17.92 -3.08 -18.90
N LEU A 65 17.42 -4.31 -18.78
CA LEU A 65 16.50 -4.72 -17.72
C LEU A 65 17.16 -4.76 -16.33
N GLY A 66 18.47 -5.00 -16.28
CA GLY A 66 19.24 -5.14 -15.05
C GLY A 66 19.54 -6.59 -14.69
N THR A 67 20.18 -6.79 -13.55
CA THR A 67 20.52 -8.13 -13.04
C THR A 67 19.35 -8.71 -12.22
N PRO A 68 19.22 -10.06 -12.15
CA PRO A 68 18.24 -10.69 -11.26
C PRO A 68 18.32 -10.22 -9.81
N GLU A 69 19.54 -9.94 -9.33
CA GLU A 69 19.81 -9.43 -7.99
C GLU A 69 19.28 -8.00 -7.79
N GLU A 70 19.48 -7.11 -8.76
CA GLU A 70 18.96 -5.74 -8.73
C GLU A 70 17.42 -5.73 -8.73
N ILE A 71 16.79 -6.57 -9.56
CA ILE A 71 15.32 -6.71 -9.59
C ILE A 71 14.79 -7.19 -8.24
N ALA A 72 15.43 -8.18 -7.62
CA ALA A 72 15.02 -8.69 -6.32
C ALA A 72 15.22 -7.64 -5.21
N GLU A 73 16.28 -6.85 -5.27
CA GLU A 73 16.52 -5.75 -4.33
C GLU A 73 15.46 -4.65 -4.45
N GLU A 74 15.10 -4.26 -5.69
CA GLU A 74 14.08 -3.26 -5.95
C GLU A 74 12.69 -3.73 -5.49
N TYR A 75 12.32 -4.98 -5.80
CA TYR A 75 11.10 -5.62 -5.30
C TYR A 75 11.01 -5.60 -3.76
N GLY A 76 12.13 -5.90 -3.09
CA GLY A 76 12.22 -5.85 -1.63
C GLY A 76 12.04 -4.43 -1.07
N LYS A 77 12.59 -3.41 -1.73
CA LYS A 77 12.44 -2.00 -1.33
C LYS A 77 11.01 -1.50 -1.49
N GLU A 78 10.34 -1.83 -2.58
CA GLU A 78 8.94 -1.46 -2.80
C GLU A 78 8.00 -2.07 -1.75
N ARG A 79 8.21 -3.36 -1.44
CA ARG A 79 7.51 -4.07 -0.35
C ARG A 79 7.77 -3.42 1.02
N ALA A 80 9.02 -3.09 1.32
CA ALA A 80 9.39 -2.47 2.60
C ALA A 80 8.84 -1.04 2.76
N GLN A 81 8.74 -0.26 1.68
CA GLN A 81 8.09 1.07 1.70
C GLN A 81 6.56 0.98 1.76
N ALA A 82 5.95 -0.06 1.20
CA ALA A 82 4.51 -0.28 1.30
C ALA A 82 4.06 -0.64 2.74
N GLU A 83 4.96 -1.19 3.56
CA GLU A 83 4.72 -1.51 4.96
C GLU A 83 5.00 -0.36 5.94
N ASP A 84 5.23 0.87 5.48
CA ASP A 84 5.45 2.00 6.40
C ASP A 84 4.14 2.34 7.14
N PRO A 85 4.00 2.04 8.46
CA PRO A 85 2.76 2.25 9.19
C PRO A 85 2.54 3.71 9.58
N GLU A 86 3.39 4.64 9.10
CA GLU A 86 3.30 6.05 9.45
C GLU A 86 1.99 6.72 9.02
N LYS A 87 1.26 6.19 8.02
CA LYS A 87 0.00 6.80 7.56
C LYS A 87 -1.24 6.43 8.38
N ASP A 88 -1.23 5.35 9.16
CA ASP A 88 -2.41 4.95 9.96
C ASP A 88 -2.38 5.54 11.38
N ASN A 89 -1.17 5.79 11.91
CA ASN A 89 -0.96 6.37 13.22
C ASN A 89 -1.45 7.84 13.29
N ASP A 90 -1.23 8.63 12.24
CA ASP A 90 -1.55 10.06 12.24
C ASP A 90 -3.08 10.32 12.24
N ARG A 91 -3.83 9.45 11.54
CA ARG A 91 -5.29 9.52 11.53
C ARG A 91 -5.88 9.09 12.87
N PHE A 92 -5.36 8.01 13.45
CA PHE A 92 -5.81 7.54 14.76
C PHE A 92 -5.51 8.57 15.86
N GLN A 93 -4.31 9.18 15.85
CA GLN A 93 -3.94 10.26 16.76
C GLN A 93 -4.84 11.48 16.60
N TYR A 94 -5.15 11.90 15.37
CA TYR A 94 -6.08 13.01 15.13
C TYR A 94 -7.47 12.74 15.70
N TYR A 95 -8.03 11.55 15.49
CA TYR A 95 -9.33 11.19 16.07
C TYR A 95 -9.29 11.06 17.59
N LEU A 96 -8.19 10.53 18.15
CA LEU A 96 -8.00 10.39 19.59
C LEU A 96 -7.91 11.76 20.27
N VAL A 97 -7.09 12.68 19.73
CA VAL A 97 -6.96 14.06 20.23
C VAL A 97 -8.30 14.79 20.15
N ARG A 98 -9.03 14.62 19.03
CA ARG A 98 -10.37 15.22 18.87
C ARG A 98 -11.37 14.69 19.89
N LEU A 99 -11.34 13.40 20.19
CA LEU A 99 -12.21 12.77 21.19
C LEU A 99 -11.90 13.30 22.60
N VAL A 100 -10.61 13.38 22.96
CA VAL A 100 -10.17 13.92 24.26
C VAL A 100 -10.57 15.39 24.39
N ALA A 101 -10.40 16.21 23.35
CA ALA A 101 -10.82 17.61 23.36
C ALA A 101 -12.32 17.76 23.57
N ALA A 102 -13.15 16.97 22.86
CA ALA A 102 -14.60 16.97 23.04
C ALA A 102 -15.01 16.59 24.47
N PHE A 103 -14.33 15.60 25.05
CA PHE A 103 -14.56 15.16 26.43
C PHE A 103 -14.24 16.26 27.46
N VAL A 104 -13.11 16.96 27.29
CA VAL A 104 -12.73 18.10 28.15
C VAL A 104 -13.76 19.22 28.07
N VAL A 105 -14.20 19.58 26.85
CA VAL A 105 -15.22 20.62 26.66
C VAL A 105 -16.54 20.23 27.30
N ALA A 106 -16.96 18.96 27.19
CA ALA A 106 -18.17 18.43 27.81
C ALA A 106 -18.12 18.54 29.35
N ILE A 107 -16.99 18.17 29.96
CA ILE A 107 -16.80 18.28 31.42
C ILE A 107 -16.87 19.74 31.87
N LEU A 108 -16.19 20.65 31.16
CA LEU A 108 -16.20 22.07 31.48
C LEU A 108 -17.61 22.67 31.34
N ALA A 109 -18.34 22.32 30.29
CA ALA A 109 -19.72 22.78 30.09
C ALA A 109 -20.64 22.27 31.19
N ALA A 110 -20.54 20.98 31.57
CA ALA A 110 -21.32 20.39 32.64
C ALA A 110 -21.02 21.05 34.01
N TRP A 111 -19.76 21.39 34.26
CA TRP A 111 -19.34 22.10 35.47
C TRP A 111 -19.94 23.52 35.54
N VAL A 112 -19.91 24.27 34.44
CA VAL A 112 -20.51 25.61 34.36
C VAL A 112 -22.02 25.56 34.58
N VAL A 113 -22.73 24.61 33.95
CA VAL A 113 -24.18 24.44 34.11
C VAL A 113 -24.54 24.07 35.55
N SER A 114 -23.78 23.16 36.18
CA SER A 114 -23.98 22.77 37.57
C SER A 114 -23.79 23.96 38.53
N THR A 115 -22.80 24.82 38.26
CA THR A 115 -22.52 26.01 39.06
C THR A 115 -23.62 27.07 38.93
N ILE A 116 -24.14 27.30 37.72
CA ILE A 116 -25.20 28.30 37.47
C ILE A 116 -26.56 27.84 38.02
N THR A 117 -26.82 26.54 38.06
CA THR A 117 -28.11 25.98 38.50
C THR A 117 -28.17 25.69 40.00
N GLU A 118 -27.15 26.10 40.78
CA GLU A 118 -27.03 25.81 42.22
C GLU A 118 -27.23 24.32 42.56
N GLY A 119 -26.81 23.42 41.66
CA GLY A 119 -26.97 21.98 41.84
C GLY A 119 -28.36 21.40 41.53
N ALA A 120 -29.27 22.16 40.89
CA ALA A 120 -30.56 21.64 40.44
C ALA A 120 -30.46 20.61 39.30
N VAL A 121 -29.33 20.60 38.57
CA VAL A 121 -29.00 19.59 37.57
C VAL A 121 -27.87 18.71 38.08
N ASP A 122 -28.13 17.41 38.19
CA ASP A 122 -27.14 16.42 38.64
C ASP A 122 -26.01 16.28 37.60
N PHE A 123 -24.80 16.63 38.03
CA PHE A 123 -23.58 16.57 37.23
C PHE A 123 -23.34 15.17 36.64
N TYR A 124 -23.59 14.11 37.42
CA TYR A 124 -23.39 12.74 36.96
C TYR A 124 -24.39 12.35 35.87
N PHE A 125 -25.63 12.82 35.97
CA PHE A 125 -26.65 12.61 34.94
C PHE A 125 -26.26 13.30 33.62
N ALA A 126 -25.77 14.54 33.68
CA ALA A 126 -25.32 15.27 32.49
C ALA A 126 -24.13 14.57 31.80
N VAL A 127 -23.16 14.07 32.57
CA VAL A 127 -22.02 13.33 32.04
C VAL A 127 -22.47 12.03 31.35
N ILE A 128 -23.40 11.27 31.95
CA ILE A 128 -23.93 10.03 31.36
C ILE A 128 -24.63 10.30 30.03
N VAL A 129 -25.45 11.37 29.94
CA VAL A 129 -26.14 11.74 28.70
C VAL A 129 -25.13 12.15 27.61
N LEU A 130 -24.09 12.91 27.95
CA LEU A 130 -23.06 13.31 26.99
C LEU A 130 -22.24 12.12 26.49
N VAL A 131 -21.89 11.17 27.37
CA VAL A 131 -21.22 9.92 26.98
C VAL A 131 -22.12 9.10 26.05
N ALA A 132 -23.42 9.00 26.34
CA ALA A 132 -24.36 8.30 25.47
C ALA A 132 -24.45 8.94 24.07
N PHE A 133 -24.50 10.28 23.98
CA PHE A 133 -24.47 10.99 22.71
C PHE A 133 -23.16 10.76 21.94
N ALA A 134 -22.01 10.78 22.61
CA ALA A 134 -20.72 10.53 21.98
C ALA A 134 -20.61 9.10 21.42
N ILE A 135 -21.14 8.10 22.13
CA ILE A 135 -21.20 6.70 21.66
C ILE A 135 -22.11 6.57 20.43
N ILE A 136 -23.28 7.22 20.45
CA ILE A 136 -24.21 7.22 19.32
C ILE A 136 -23.58 7.90 18.10
N GLU A 137 -22.95 9.06 18.27
CA GLU A 137 -22.29 9.78 17.17
C GLU A 137 -21.15 8.94 16.58
N TRP A 138 -20.36 8.27 17.43
CA TRP A 138 -19.31 7.35 16.99
C TRP A 138 -19.89 6.20 16.16
N PHE A 139 -20.98 5.58 16.62
CA PHE A 139 -21.64 4.48 15.90
C PHE A 139 -22.22 4.94 14.55
N VAL A 140 -22.87 6.12 14.51
CA VAL A 140 -23.39 6.72 13.27
C VAL A 140 -22.25 7.01 12.29
N ARG A 141 -21.13 7.56 12.77
CA ARG A 141 -19.97 7.87 11.93
C ARG A 141 -19.29 6.61 11.42
N ALA A 142 -19.17 5.57 12.24
CA ALA A 142 -18.65 4.27 11.84
C ALA A 142 -19.49 3.62 10.72
N LYS A 143 -20.83 3.74 10.81
CA LYS A 143 -21.75 3.27 9.77
C LYS A 143 -21.61 4.07 8.47
N GLN A 144 -21.47 5.39 8.54
CA GLN A 144 -21.28 6.25 7.36
C GLN A 144 -19.93 6.01 6.65
N SER A 145 -18.86 5.71 7.40
CA SER A 145 -17.57 5.35 6.82
C SER A 145 -17.55 3.97 6.14
N GLY A 146 -18.57 3.13 6.37
CA GLY A 146 -18.74 1.85 5.68
C GLY A 146 -19.49 1.97 4.34
N GLU A 147 -20.36 2.96 4.17
CA GLU A 147 -21.14 3.17 2.94
C GLU A 147 -20.41 4.00 1.88
N SER A 148 -19.36 4.74 2.21
CA SER A 148 -18.56 5.51 1.23
C SER A 148 -17.54 4.66 0.44
N ARG A 149 -17.70 3.34 0.44
CA ARG A 149 -16.93 2.37 -0.38
C ARG A 149 -17.86 1.41 -1.13
N LEU A 150 -18.95 1.92 -1.69
CA LEU A 150 -19.71 1.29 -2.78
C LEU A 150 -19.97 2.32 -3.88
#